data_AF-A0A1I6QU28-F1
#
_entry.id   AF-A0A1I6QU28-F1
#
_cell.length_a   1.000
_cell.length_b   1.000
_cell.length_c   1.000
_cell.angle_alpha   90.00
_cell.angle_beta   90.00
_cell.angle_gamma   90.00
#
_symmetry.space_group_name_H-M   'P 1'
#
loop_
_entity.id
_entity.type
_entity.pdbx_description
1 polymer ?
#
loop_
_entity_poly.entity_id
_entity_poly.type
_entity_poly.pdbx_seq_one_letter_code
_entity_poly.pdbx_strand_id
1 'polypeptide(L)'
;MFGRGRAPAPGAPRIILRRRKIDSAALRAMTRICPGACFRFGARDRIEVSPESCLRCGTCRTVGEATGEIEWSGGWSAVASA
;
A
#
# COMPACT_ATOMS: atom_id res chain seq x y z
N MET A 1 -19.07 -5.04 13.42
CA MET A 1 -19.60 -4.84 12.05
C MET A 1 -18.45 -4.51 11.11
N PHE A 2 -17.76 -5.54 10.58
CA PHE A 2 -16.70 -5.33 9.59
C PHE A 2 -17.37 -5.17 8.22
N GLY A 3 -17.33 -3.94 7.70
CA GLY A 3 -17.98 -3.55 6.46
C GLY A 3 -17.45 -4.35 5.27
N ARG A 4 -18.37 -4.81 4.43
CA ARG A 4 -18.07 -5.51 3.17
C ARG A 4 -17.24 -4.57 2.30
N GLY A 5 -15.96 -4.91 2.13
CA GLY A 5 -15.03 -4.14 1.30
C GLY A 5 -15.61 -3.93 -0.09
N ARG A 6 -15.77 -2.66 -0.47
CA ARG A 6 -16.16 -2.26 -1.82
C ARG A 6 -15.08 -2.74 -2.79
N ALA A 7 -15.47 -3.42 -3.86
CA ALA A 7 -14.53 -3.75 -4.93
C ALA A 7 -13.83 -2.45 -5.40
N PRO A 8 -12.49 -2.45 -5.55
CA PRO A 8 -11.77 -1.25 -5.97
C PRO A 8 -12.29 -0.79 -7.33
N ALA A 9 -12.60 0.50 -7.46
CA ALA A 9 -13.00 1.09 -8.74
C ALA A 9 -11.90 0.85 -9.79
N PRO A 10 -12.24 0.69 -11.08
CA PRO A 10 -11.24 0.66 -12.15
C PRO A 10 -10.38 1.94 -12.07
N GLY A 11 -9.06 1.78 -11.89
CA GLY A 11 -8.11 2.87 -11.67
C GLY A 11 -7.72 3.15 -10.20
N ALA A 12 -8.27 2.40 -9.24
CA ALA A 12 -7.85 2.48 -7.85
C ALA A 12 -6.39 2.02 -7.69
N PRO A 13 -5.60 2.67 -6.82
CA PRO A 13 -4.21 2.29 -6.58
C PRO A 13 -4.16 0.87 -6.02
N ARG A 14 -3.50 -0.03 -6.76
CA ARG A 14 -3.31 -1.41 -6.33
C ARG A 14 -1.96 -1.52 -5.64
N ILE A 15 -2.00 -1.76 -4.32
CA ILE A 15 -0.81 -2.05 -3.53
C ILE A 15 -0.73 -3.56 -3.38
N ILE A 16 0.31 -4.18 -3.92
CA ILE A 16 0.55 -5.63 -3.85
C ILE A 16 1.80 -5.85 -3.01
N LEU A 17 1.66 -6.64 -1.94
CA LEU A 17 2.80 -7.05 -1.13
C LEU A 17 3.45 -8.30 -1.73
N ARG A 18 4.70 -8.17 -2.16
CA ARG A 18 5.56 -9.30 -2.53
C ARG A 18 6.04 -9.95 -1.23
N ARG A 19 5.20 -10.83 -0.67
CA ARG A 19 5.44 -11.45 0.64
C ARG A 19 6.74 -12.24 0.65
N ARG A 20 7.63 -11.87 1.57
CA ARG A 20 8.80 -12.67 1.94
C ARG A 20 8.56 -13.48 3.21
N LYS A 21 9.53 -14.32 3.57
CA LYS A 21 9.50 -15.10 4.81
C LYS A 21 9.41 -14.19 6.05
N ILE A 22 10.06 -13.03 6.00
CA ILE A 22 10.04 -11.99 7.04
C ILE A 22 9.79 -10.64 6.36
N ASP A 23 8.88 -9.83 6.92
CA ASP A 23 8.62 -8.48 6.44
C ASP A 23 9.78 -7.55 6.83
N SER A 24 10.30 -6.76 5.90
CA SER A 24 11.41 -5.86 6.20
C SER A 24 11.04 -4.75 7.18
N ALA A 25 12.07 -4.12 7.76
CA ALA A 25 11.91 -2.90 8.55
C ALA A 25 11.21 -1.78 7.77
N ALA A 26 11.46 -1.66 6.46
CA ALA A 26 10.83 -0.66 5.61
C ALA A 26 9.32 -0.90 5.46
N LEU A 27 8.92 -2.16 5.25
CA LEU A 27 7.51 -2.54 5.17
C LEU A 27 6.80 -2.34 6.52
N ARG A 28 7.46 -2.66 7.64
CA ARG A 28 6.92 -2.39 8.98
C ARG A 28 6.80 -0.90 9.28
N ALA A 29 7.75 -0.08 8.81
CA ALA A 29 7.71 1.37 8.97
C ALA A 29 6.50 2.02 8.29
N MET A 30 5.98 1.43 7.20
CA MET A 30 4.76 1.91 6.52
C MET A 30 3.56 2.08 7.46
N THR A 31 3.46 1.29 8.52
CA THR A 31 2.40 1.40 9.52
C THR A 31 2.38 2.76 10.23
N ARG A 32 3.51 3.48 10.22
CA ARG A 32 3.69 4.79 10.86
C ARG A 32 3.78 5.93 9.86
N ILE A 33 4.39 5.69 8.69
CA ILE A 33 4.70 6.75 7.73
C ILE A 33 3.69 6.85 6.57
N CYS A 34 2.81 5.86 6.39
CA CYS A 34 1.75 5.96 5.38
C CYS A 34 0.64 6.89 5.88
N PRO A 35 0.43 8.07 5.27
CA PRO A 35 -0.61 9.01 5.72
C PRO A 35 -2.03 8.49 5.51
N GLY A 36 -2.21 7.56 4.54
CA GLY A 36 -3.49 6.89 4.30
C GLY A 36 -3.76 5.72 5.26
N ALA A 37 -2.86 5.39 6.18
CA ALA A 37 -2.99 4.22 7.06
C ALA A 37 -3.29 2.90 6.30
N CYS A 38 -2.75 2.75 5.09
CA CYS A 38 -2.99 1.58 4.25
C CYS A 38 -2.33 0.31 4.77
N PHE A 39 -1.39 0.40 5.71
CA PHE A 39 -0.61 -0.72 6.21
C PHE A 39 -0.85 -0.88 7.71
N ARG A 40 -1.11 -2.11 8.17
CA ARG A 40 -1.29 -2.42 9.59
C ARG A 40 -0.61 -3.74 9.96
N PHE A 41 -0.30 -3.88 11.24
CA PHE A 41 0.10 -5.17 11.79
C PHE A 41 -1.11 -6.08 11.90
N GLY A 42 -1.04 -7.22 11.24
CA GLY A 42 -2.00 -8.31 11.32
C GLY A 42 -1.51 -9.43 12.24
N ALA A 43 -2.00 -10.64 11.98
CA ALA A 43 -1.59 -11.82 12.71
C ALA A 43 -0.09 -12.12 12.54
N ARG A 44 0.56 -12.58 13.62
CA ARG A 44 1.99 -12.96 13.65
C ARG A 44 2.94 -11.84 13.21
N ASP A 45 2.64 -10.59 13.59
CA ASP A 45 3.44 -9.41 13.22
C ASP A 45 3.59 -9.17 11.71
N ARG A 46 2.74 -9.82 10.89
CA ARG A 46 2.78 -9.65 9.43
C ARG A 46 2.03 -8.41 9.01
N ILE A 47 2.55 -7.72 8.01
CA ILE A 47 1.88 -6.54 7.45
C ILE A 47 0.70 -6.97 6.57
N GLU A 48 -0.43 -6.30 6.79
CA GLU A 48 -1.66 -6.36 5.99
C GLU A 48 -1.88 -5.02 5.31
N VAL A 49 -2.52 -5.06 4.13
CA VAL A 49 -2.75 -3.87 3.31
C VAL A 49 -4.24 -3.64 3.09
N SER A 50 -4.69 -2.43 3.35
CA SER A 50 -6.05 -1.94 3.12
C SER A 50 -5.97 -0.76 2.17
N PRO A 51 -6.04 -0.98 0.84
CA PRO A 51 -5.86 0.08 -0.15
C PRO A 51 -7.04 1.05 -0.23
N GLU A 52 -8.15 0.77 0.46
CA GLU A 52 -9.37 1.60 0.50
C GLU A 52 -9.12 3.02 1.03
N SER A 53 -8.14 3.19 1.91
CA SER A 53 -7.77 4.49 2.49
C SER A 53 -6.56 5.14 1.78
N CYS A 54 -6.17 4.64 0.61
CA CYS A 54 -4.99 5.10 -0.10
C CYS A 54 -5.17 6.51 -0.68
N LEU A 55 -4.35 7.44 -0.19
CA LEU A 55 -4.31 8.84 -0.64
C LEU A 55 -3.52 9.05 -1.95
N ARG A 56 -3.00 7.99 -2.57
CA ARG A 56 -2.15 8.07 -3.77
C ARG A 56 -0.91 8.98 -3.62
N CYS A 57 -0.42 9.16 -2.39
CA CYS A 57 0.73 10.03 -2.07
C CYS A 57 2.10 9.51 -2.53
N GLY A 58 2.21 8.23 -2.92
CA GLY A 58 3.46 7.65 -3.43
C GLY A 58 4.49 7.25 -2.37
N THR A 59 4.31 7.56 -1.07
CA THR A 59 5.28 7.20 -0.02
C THR A 59 5.65 5.72 -0.01
N CYS A 60 4.65 4.84 -0.14
CA CYS A 60 4.86 3.39 -0.18
C CYS A 60 5.58 2.92 -1.44
N ARG A 61 5.45 3.63 -2.56
CA ARG A 61 6.24 3.37 -3.76
C ARG A 61 7.71 3.69 -3.50
N THR A 62 8.00 4.91 -3.05
CA THR A 62 9.39 5.36 -2.82
C THR A 62 10.12 4.48 -1.82
N VAL A 63 9.48 4.14 -0.70
CA VAL A 63 10.12 3.32 0.34
C VAL A 63 10.14 1.83 -0.05
N GLY A 64 9.11 1.36 -0.75
CA GLY A 64 9.00 -0.03 -1.20
C GLY A 64 9.89 -0.37 -2.39
N GLU A 65 10.23 0.60 -3.25
CA GLU A 65 11.17 0.43 -4.37
C GLU A 65 12.54 -0.02 -3.87
N ALA A 66 13.00 0.49 -2.72
CA ALA A 66 14.27 0.11 -2.13
C ALA A 66 14.33 -1.37 -1.69
N THR A 67 13.19 -1.98 -1.36
CA THR A 67 13.15 -3.35 -0.83
C THR A 67 12.55 -4.39 -1.78
N GLY A 68 11.87 -3.94 -2.84
CA GLY A 68 11.14 -4.78 -3.79
C GLY A 68 9.92 -5.50 -3.20
N GLU A 69 9.51 -5.16 -1.96
CA GLU A 69 8.41 -5.83 -1.27
C GLU A 69 7.04 -5.26 -1.62
N ILE A 70 7.00 -4.08 -2.24
CA ILE A 70 5.76 -3.41 -2.62
C ILE A 70 5.78 -3.25 -4.14
N GLU A 71 4.83 -3.88 -4.79
CA GLU A 71 4.46 -3.55 -6.15
C GLU A 71 3.28 -2.59 -6.11
N TRP A 72 3.45 -1.43 -6.73
CA TRP A 72 2.44 -0.40 -6.79
C TRP A 72 1.99 -0.19 -8.24
N SER A 73 0.76 -0.59 -8.56
CA SER A 73 0.10 -0.26 -9.83
C SER A 73 -1.04 0.71 -9.56
N GLY A 74 -0.69 1.99 -9.51
CA GLY A 74 -1.61 3.10 -9.62
C GLY A 74 -1.07 4.04 -10.69
N GLY A 75 -1.84 4.40 -11.70
CA GLY A 75 -1.42 5.51 -12.55
C GLY A 75 -1.35 6.77 -11.72
N TRP A 76 -0.32 7.60 -11.89
CA TRP A 76 -0.41 9.05 -11.67
C TRP A 76 -0.90 9.77 -12.94
N SER A 77 -1.34 9.02 -13.96
CA SER A 77 -1.67 9.52 -15.30
C SER A 77 -3.00 10.27 -15.39
N ALA A 78 -3.29 11.14 -14.42
CA ALA A 78 -4.24 12.22 -14.56
C ALA A 78 -3.74 13.49 -13.83
N VAL A 79 -2.45 13.81 -13.92
CA VAL A 79 -2.15 15.20 -14.29
C VAL A 79 -2.38 15.28 -15.80
N ALA A 80 -3.62 15.62 -16.17
CA ALA A 80 -3.83 16.20 -17.48
C ALA A 80 -3.07 17.52 -17.49
N SER A 81 -2.14 17.66 -18.45
CA SER A 81 -1.76 18.88 -19.19
C SER A 81 -0.27 18.87 -19.52
N ALA A 82 0.05 18.30 -20.68
CA ALA A 82 0.85 18.92 -21.74
C ALA A 82 0.59 18.16 -23.04
#